data_AF-A0A944RYU7-F1
#
_entry.id   AF-A0A944RYU7-F1
#
_cell.length_a   1.000
_cell.length_b   1.000
_cell.length_c   1.000
_cell.angle_alpha   90.00
_cell.angle_beta   90.00
_cell.angle_gamma   90.00
#
_symmetry.space_group_name_H-M   'P 1'
#
loop_
_entity.id
_entity.type
_entity.pdbx_description
1 polymer ?
#
loop_
_entity_poly.entity_id
_entity_poly.type
_entity_poly.pdbx_seq_one_letter_code
_entity_poly.pdbx_strand_id
1 'polypeptide(L)'
;MVHAHNAQAHNESVECQACGHGNISGTDSCDECGASLVVEPSVDGESAALQNPLLRLRPREPECVDRSATLADVIGRLQKRNVGCVLVTSHGEELVGIFTERDILYRVAGLIDHAAAIPVESLMTPSPSTLRPADPISHALHLMSVHGFRHVPLVDDDTRPVGVVSLRDIIRFMSKSVGTA
;
A
#
# COMPACT_ATOMS: atom_id res chain seq x y z
N MET A 1 -59.30 -5.76 30.82
CA MET A 1 -58.38 -5.26 29.79
C MET A 1 -57.59 -4.10 30.37
N VAL A 2 -56.46 -4.35 31.04
CA VAL A 2 -55.30 -3.43 31.08
C VAL A 2 -54.06 -4.31 31.33
N HIS A 3 -53.03 -4.07 30.54
CA HIS A 3 -51.91 -4.96 30.26
C HIS A 3 -50.87 -5.05 31.38
N ALA A 4 -50.31 -6.25 31.55
CA ALA A 4 -49.04 -6.48 32.23
C ALA A 4 -47.91 -5.85 31.40
N HIS A 5 -47.08 -5.00 32.03
CA HIS A 5 -45.77 -4.62 31.51
C HIS A 5 -44.72 -5.35 32.34
N ASN A 6 -44.27 -6.48 31.80
CA ASN A 6 -43.09 -7.20 32.25
C ASN A 6 -41.88 -6.56 31.55
N ALA A 7 -41.14 -5.69 32.25
CA ALA A 7 -39.90 -5.12 31.74
C ALA A 7 -38.73 -6.02 32.16
N GLN A 8 -38.44 -7.03 31.35
CA GLN A 8 -37.17 -7.76 31.42
C GLN A 8 -36.06 -6.86 30.87
N ALA A 9 -35.33 -6.21 31.77
CA ALA A 9 -34.04 -5.62 31.45
C ALA A 9 -33.06 -6.77 31.18
N HIS A 10 -32.75 -7.00 29.90
CA HIS A 10 -31.66 -7.87 29.50
C HIS A 10 -30.34 -7.24 29.95
N ASN A 11 -29.82 -7.70 31.09
CA ASN A 11 -28.49 -7.36 31.57
C ASN A 11 -27.49 -8.19 30.75
N GLU A 12 -27.00 -7.66 29.63
CA GLU A 12 -25.93 -8.29 28.87
C GLU A 12 -24.66 -8.29 29.74
N SER A 13 -24.27 -9.46 30.24
CA SER A 13 -23.05 -9.68 31.01
C SER A 13 -21.92 -10.11 30.07
N VAL A 14 -20.71 -9.58 30.27
CA VAL A 14 -19.51 -9.95 29.52
C VAL A 14 -18.62 -10.83 30.39
N GLU A 15 -18.27 -12.03 29.92
CA GLU A 15 -17.35 -12.92 30.64
C GLU A 15 -15.89 -12.52 30.40
N CYS A 16 -15.11 -12.48 31.47
CA CYS A 16 -13.68 -12.21 31.43
C CYS A 16 -12.94 -13.41 30.82
N GLN A 17 -12.16 -13.17 29.77
CA GLN A 17 -11.39 -14.23 29.12
C GLN A 17 -10.19 -14.75 29.95
N ALA A 18 -9.75 -13.99 30.96
CA ALA A 18 -8.61 -14.37 31.80
C ALA A 18 -9.01 -15.29 32.97
N CYS A 19 -10.15 -15.04 33.61
CA CYS A 19 -10.58 -15.78 34.81
C CYS A 19 -12.00 -16.35 34.74
N GLY A 20 -12.78 -16.04 33.70
CA GLY A 20 -14.17 -16.51 33.54
C GLY A 20 -15.20 -15.73 34.36
N HIS A 21 -14.82 -14.65 35.05
CA HIS A 21 -15.74 -13.84 35.83
C HIS A 21 -16.79 -13.14 34.95
N GLY A 22 -18.05 -13.12 35.37
CA GLY A 22 -19.10 -12.35 34.71
C GLY A 22 -19.06 -10.88 35.14
N ASN A 23 -18.87 -9.97 34.19
CA ASN A 23 -18.79 -8.52 34.43
C ASN A 23 -19.99 -7.81 33.81
N ILE A 24 -20.25 -6.59 34.29
CA ILE A 24 -21.30 -5.72 33.76
C ILE A 24 -20.82 -5.11 32.44
N SER A 25 -21.66 -5.12 31.41
CA SER A 25 -21.34 -4.47 30.13
C SER A 25 -21.02 -2.98 30.32
N GLY A 26 -19.93 -2.52 29.68
CA GLY A 26 -19.41 -1.16 29.81
C GLY A 26 -18.28 -0.99 30.84
N THR A 27 -17.79 -2.06 31.45
CA THR A 27 -16.59 -2.05 32.31
C THR A 27 -15.32 -2.32 31.48
N ASP A 28 -14.28 -1.51 31.66
CA ASP A 28 -13.03 -1.61 30.89
C ASP A 28 -12.04 -2.64 31.46
N SER A 29 -12.31 -3.15 32.66
CA SER A 29 -11.46 -4.08 33.40
C SER A 29 -12.31 -5.02 34.25
N CYS A 30 -11.81 -6.23 34.47
CA CYS A 30 -12.48 -7.27 35.22
C CYS A 30 -12.43 -6.96 36.71
N ASP A 31 -13.59 -7.00 37.37
CA ASP A 31 -13.73 -6.71 38.79
C ASP A 31 -13.02 -7.73 39.70
N GLU A 32 -12.73 -8.93 39.19
CA GLU A 32 -12.07 -10.00 39.96
C GLU A 32 -10.55 -10.03 39.77
N CYS A 33 -10.07 -10.03 38.51
CA CYS A 33 -8.64 -10.21 38.23
C CYS A 33 -7.94 -8.93 37.74
N GLY A 34 -8.69 -7.85 37.49
CA GLY A 34 -8.16 -6.60 36.94
C GLY A 34 -7.73 -6.68 35.47
N ALA A 35 -7.93 -7.82 34.78
CA ALA A 35 -7.61 -7.93 33.35
C ALA A 35 -8.53 -7.02 32.53
N SER A 36 -8.01 -6.40 31.47
CA SER A 36 -8.85 -5.58 30.60
C SER A 36 -9.93 -6.42 29.93
N LEU A 37 -11.17 -5.92 29.94
CA LEU A 37 -12.31 -6.53 29.24
C LEU A 37 -12.48 -5.95 27.84
N VAL A 38 -11.71 -4.90 27.52
CA VAL A 38 -11.57 -4.40 26.17
C VAL A 38 -10.73 -5.43 25.41
N VAL A 39 -11.40 -6.24 24.59
CA VAL A 39 -10.72 -7.03 23.58
C VAL A 39 -10.21 -6.04 22.54
N GLU A 40 -8.96 -5.58 22.69
CA GLU A 40 -8.28 -5.01 21.53
C GLU A 40 -8.24 -6.11 20.46
N PRO A 41 -8.65 -5.82 19.20
CA PRO A 41 -8.69 -6.84 18.17
C PRO A 41 -7.32 -7.49 18.07
N SER A 42 -7.24 -8.79 18.33
CA SER A 42 -6.02 -9.58 18.17
C SER A 42 -5.63 -9.57 16.70
N VAL A 43 -4.53 -8.89 16.38
CA VAL A 43 -4.06 -8.67 15.01
C VAL A 43 -3.20 -9.86 14.53
N ASP A 44 -3.71 -11.08 14.77
CA ASP A 44 -3.03 -12.37 14.60
C ASP A 44 -2.52 -12.65 13.17
N GLY A 45 -3.35 -12.37 12.16
CA GLY A 45 -3.13 -12.83 10.78
C GLY A 45 -2.92 -11.70 9.76
N GLU A 46 -3.76 -10.66 9.82
CA GLU A 46 -3.74 -9.59 8.82
C GLU A 46 -2.62 -8.57 9.08
N SER A 47 -2.29 -8.27 10.34
CA SER A 47 -1.15 -7.39 10.66
C SER A 47 0.20 -8.03 10.37
N ALA A 48 0.35 -9.35 10.59
CA ALA A 48 1.59 -10.05 10.28
C ALA A 48 1.91 -9.99 8.77
N ALA A 49 0.89 -10.11 7.92
CA ALA A 49 1.03 -9.96 6.47
C ALA A 49 1.59 -8.57 6.09
N LEU A 50 1.10 -7.51 6.71
CA LEU A 50 1.53 -6.13 6.45
C LEU A 50 2.94 -5.81 6.96
N GLN A 51 3.44 -6.57 7.95
CA GLN A 51 4.82 -6.45 8.42
C GLN A 51 5.83 -7.26 7.59
N ASN A 52 5.38 -8.02 6.59
CA ASN A 52 6.31 -8.70 5.70
C ASN A 52 7.12 -7.70 4.87
N PRO A 53 8.40 -8.00 4.58
CA PRO A 53 9.21 -7.19 3.68
C PRO A 53 8.63 -7.11 2.27
N LEU A 54 8.78 -5.97 1.61
CA LEU A 54 8.33 -5.75 0.23
C LEU A 54 8.91 -6.77 -0.76
N LEU A 55 10.10 -7.32 -0.51
CA LEU A 55 10.69 -8.40 -1.31
C LEU A 55 9.80 -9.66 -1.37
N ARG A 56 8.96 -9.92 -0.36
CA ARG A 56 8.00 -11.05 -0.36
C ARG A 56 6.93 -10.91 -1.44
N LEU A 57 6.65 -9.69 -1.90
CA LEU A 57 5.76 -9.43 -3.02
C LEU A 57 6.34 -9.90 -4.36
N ARG A 58 7.63 -10.24 -4.41
CA ARG A 58 8.41 -10.53 -5.62
C ARG A 58 8.28 -9.36 -6.62
N PRO A 59 8.71 -8.14 -6.21
CA PRO A 59 8.65 -6.97 -7.07
C PRO A 59 9.37 -7.27 -8.39
N ARG A 60 8.79 -6.79 -9.49
CA ARG A 60 9.38 -6.97 -10.81
C ARG A 60 10.60 -6.07 -10.95
N GLU A 61 11.50 -6.45 -11.85
CA GLU A 61 12.55 -5.55 -12.31
C GLU A 61 11.91 -4.24 -12.80
N PRO A 62 12.49 -3.10 -12.43
CA PRO A 62 11.96 -1.81 -12.81
C PRO A 62 12.16 -1.59 -14.31
N GLU A 63 11.15 -1.04 -14.99
CA GLU A 63 11.36 -0.50 -16.34
C GLU A 63 11.97 0.89 -16.19
N CYS A 64 13.21 1.06 -16.65
CA CYS A 64 13.97 2.30 -16.53
C CYS A 64 14.26 2.92 -17.89
N VAL A 65 14.25 4.25 -17.93
CA VAL A 65 14.73 5.07 -19.05
C VAL A 65 15.66 6.15 -18.54
N ASP A 66 16.52 6.67 -19.42
CA ASP A 66 17.25 7.89 -19.13
C ASP A 66 16.31 9.11 -19.16
N ARG A 67 16.63 10.15 -18.38
CA ARG A 67 15.89 11.42 -18.32
C ARG A 67 15.68 12.11 -19.68
N SER A 68 16.59 11.88 -20.62
CA SER A 68 16.50 12.40 -21.99
C SER A 68 15.60 11.57 -22.92
N ALA A 69 15.12 10.39 -22.48
CA ALA A 69 14.23 9.56 -23.28
C ALA A 69 12.96 10.32 -23.65
N THR A 70 12.47 10.09 -24.86
CA THR A 70 11.31 10.82 -25.38
C THR A 70 10.01 10.30 -24.78
N LEU A 71 9.00 11.15 -24.71
CA LEU A 71 7.66 10.76 -24.28
C LEU A 71 7.10 9.60 -25.11
N ALA A 72 7.38 9.58 -26.42
CA ALA A 72 7.00 8.47 -27.29
C ALA A 72 7.66 7.13 -26.90
N ASP A 73 8.96 7.12 -26.57
CA ASP A 73 9.65 5.92 -26.09
C ASP A 73 9.03 5.41 -24.78
N VAL A 74 8.79 6.33 -23.83
CA VAL A 74 8.20 5.99 -22.52
C VAL A 74 6.80 5.39 -22.66
N ILE A 75 5.93 6.00 -23.48
CA ILE A 75 4.58 5.46 -23.75
C ILE A 75 4.69 4.09 -24.43
N GLY A 76 5.61 3.94 -25.39
CA GLY A 76 5.87 2.67 -26.06
C GLY A 76 6.32 1.57 -25.09
N ARG A 77 7.16 1.90 -24.11
CA ARG A 77 7.61 0.96 -23.06
C ARG A 77 6.49 0.56 -22.11
N LEU A 78 5.68 1.52 -21.65
CA LEU A 78 4.50 1.24 -20.82
C LEU A 78 3.58 0.21 -21.51
N GLN A 79 3.29 0.44 -22.79
CA GLN A 79 2.45 -0.46 -23.60
C GLN A 79 3.11 -1.83 -23.83
N LYS A 80 4.36 -1.86 -24.30
CA LYS A 80 5.08 -3.09 -24.67
C LYS A 80 5.32 -3.99 -23.46
N ARG A 81 5.65 -3.41 -22.30
CA ARG A 81 5.94 -4.15 -21.07
C ARG A 81 4.71 -4.40 -20.21
N ASN A 82 3.58 -3.77 -20.53
CA ASN A 82 2.33 -3.83 -19.77
C ASN A 82 2.57 -3.49 -18.28
N VAL A 83 3.20 -2.33 -18.07
CA VAL A 83 3.54 -1.78 -16.75
C VAL A 83 2.89 -0.41 -16.56
N GLY A 84 2.51 -0.08 -15.32
CA GLY A 84 1.78 1.16 -15.00
C GLY A 84 2.68 2.37 -14.73
N CYS A 85 3.99 2.18 -14.70
CA CYS A 85 4.98 3.25 -14.56
C CYS A 85 6.32 2.87 -15.19
N VAL A 86 7.12 3.90 -15.46
CA VAL A 86 8.52 3.83 -15.84
C VAL A 86 9.31 4.70 -14.86
N LEU A 87 10.45 4.18 -14.41
CA LEU A 87 11.39 4.93 -13.59
C LEU A 87 12.35 5.71 -14.49
N VAL A 88 12.60 6.95 -14.13
CA VAL A 88 13.50 7.83 -14.86
C VAL A 88 14.82 7.93 -14.11
N THR A 89 15.90 7.64 -14.80
CA THR A 89 17.25 7.60 -14.26
C THR A 89 18.14 8.68 -14.88
N SER A 90 19.18 9.10 -14.14
CA SER A 90 20.25 9.95 -14.67
C SER A 90 21.50 9.10 -14.84
N HIS A 91 22.13 9.21 -16.01
CA HIS A 91 23.32 8.42 -16.37
C HIS A 91 23.12 6.89 -16.23
N GLY A 92 21.87 6.43 -16.28
CA GLY A 92 21.50 5.02 -16.19
C GLY A 92 21.51 4.39 -14.79
N GLU A 93 21.85 5.14 -13.74
CA GLU A 93 22.01 4.59 -12.39
C GLU A 93 21.07 5.22 -11.38
N GLU A 94 21.15 6.54 -11.19
CA GLU A 94 20.44 7.25 -10.12
C GLU A 94 18.96 7.46 -10.46
N LEU A 95 18.05 7.12 -9.55
CA LEU A 95 16.63 7.43 -9.71
C LEU A 95 16.36 8.92 -9.56
N VAL A 96 15.95 9.59 -10.64
CA VAL A 96 15.63 11.03 -10.63
C VAL A 96 14.15 11.34 -10.79
N GLY A 97 13.35 10.37 -11.23
CA GLY A 97 11.92 10.57 -11.40
C GLY A 97 11.11 9.32 -11.66
N ILE A 98 9.79 9.50 -11.72
CA ILE A 98 8.82 8.48 -12.11
C ILE A 98 7.83 9.08 -13.10
N PHE A 99 7.45 8.31 -14.11
CA PHE A 99 6.37 8.65 -15.04
C PHE A 99 5.32 7.52 -15.03
N THR A 100 4.06 7.88 -14.90
CA THR A 100 2.95 6.92 -14.70
C THR A 100 1.84 7.10 -15.73
N GLU A 101 0.94 6.11 -15.83
CA GLU A 101 -0.30 6.24 -16.62
C GLU A 101 -1.10 7.50 -16.26
N ARG A 102 -1.08 7.90 -14.98
CA ARG A 102 -1.75 9.12 -14.51
C ARG A 102 -1.14 10.36 -15.16
N ASP A 103 0.17 10.42 -15.32
CA ASP A 103 0.84 11.56 -15.94
C ASP A 103 0.46 11.69 -17.42
N ILE A 104 0.21 10.59 -18.12
CA ILE A 104 -0.34 10.62 -19.49
C ILE A 104 -1.68 11.36 -19.51
N LEU A 105 -2.59 11.01 -18.58
CA LEU A 105 -3.93 11.61 -18.54
C LEU A 105 -3.89 13.12 -18.25
N TYR A 106 -3.01 13.58 -17.36
CA TYR A 106 -3.03 14.96 -16.87
C TYR A 106 -2.00 15.89 -17.52
N ARG A 107 -0.90 15.36 -18.05
CA ARG A 107 0.24 16.17 -18.54
C ARG A 107 0.48 16.07 -20.04
N VAL A 108 -0.04 15.03 -20.69
CA VAL A 108 0.22 14.77 -22.13
C VAL A 108 -0.93 15.24 -23.03
N ALA A 109 -2.07 15.62 -22.46
CA ALA A 109 -3.19 16.17 -23.22
C ALA A 109 -2.73 17.38 -24.06
N GLY A 110 -2.83 17.28 -25.39
CA GLY A 110 -2.39 18.32 -26.33
C GLY A 110 -0.91 18.28 -26.73
N LEU A 111 -0.12 17.34 -26.22
CA LEU A 111 1.32 17.19 -26.54
C LEU A 111 1.64 16.00 -27.46
N ILE A 112 0.62 15.26 -27.88
CA ILE A 112 0.77 13.99 -28.61
C ILE A 112 1.56 14.16 -29.92
N ASP A 113 1.28 15.23 -30.67
CA ASP A 113 1.94 15.52 -31.96
C ASP A 113 3.45 15.80 -31.80
N HIS A 114 3.90 16.11 -30.58
CA HIS A 114 5.29 16.42 -30.24
C HIS A 114 5.95 15.36 -29.36
N ALA A 115 5.29 14.22 -29.10
CA ALA A 115 5.77 13.21 -28.16
C ALA A 115 7.17 12.65 -28.52
N ALA A 116 7.56 12.69 -29.79
CA ALA A 116 8.88 12.25 -30.23
C ALA A 116 10.02 13.23 -29.88
N ALA A 117 9.71 14.49 -29.54
CA ALA A 117 10.70 15.54 -29.25
C ALA A 117 10.72 15.96 -27.77
N ILE A 118 9.67 15.64 -27.00
CA ILE A 118 9.56 16.03 -25.60
C ILE A 118 10.31 15.00 -24.73
N PRO A 119 11.32 15.42 -23.95
CA PRO A 119 12.00 14.52 -23.01
C PRO A 119 11.10 14.22 -21.81
N VAL A 120 11.20 13.01 -21.26
CA VAL A 120 10.37 12.58 -20.12
C VAL A 120 10.63 13.42 -18.88
N GLU A 121 11.84 13.95 -18.71
CA GLU A 121 12.19 14.78 -17.56
C GLU A 121 11.33 16.03 -17.40
N SER A 122 10.77 16.58 -18.48
CA SER A 122 9.90 17.75 -18.41
C SER A 122 8.49 17.42 -17.93
N LEU A 123 8.12 16.13 -17.89
CA LEU A 123 6.78 15.65 -17.56
C LEU A 123 6.73 14.72 -16.36
N MET A 124 7.85 14.10 -15.97
CA MET A 124 7.93 13.19 -14.83
C MET A 124 7.58 13.86 -13.50
N THR A 125 7.30 13.04 -12.49
CA THR A 125 7.36 13.48 -11.10
C THR A 125 8.81 13.32 -10.62
N PRO A 126 9.53 14.42 -10.30
CA PRO A 126 10.91 14.35 -9.85
C PRO A 126 10.97 13.85 -8.40
N SER A 127 12.11 13.24 -8.02
CA SER A 127 12.42 12.82 -6.65
C SER A 127 11.26 12.06 -5.96
N PRO A 128 10.77 10.94 -6.54
CA PRO A 128 9.64 10.22 -5.98
C PRO A 128 9.95 9.66 -4.59
N SER A 129 8.92 9.47 -3.76
CA SER A 129 9.05 8.70 -2.52
C SER A 129 9.52 7.27 -2.85
N THR A 130 10.55 6.80 -2.18
CA THR A 130 11.13 5.46 -2.36
C THR A 130 11.06 4.65 -1.07
N LEU A 131 11.19 3.33 -1.22
CA LEU A 131 11.41 2.39 -0.12
C LEU A 131 12.56 1.43 -0.47
N ARG A 132 12.99 0.64 0.51
CA ARG A 132 13.95 -0.44 0.34
C ARG A 132 13.21 -1.78 0.24
N PRO A 133 13.76 -2.81 -0.44
CA PRO A 133 13.12 -4.13 -0.49
C PRO A 133 12.85 -4.78 0.88
N ALA A 134 13.60 -4.38 1.90
CA ALA A 134 13.46 -4.86 3.27
C ALA A 134 12.35 -4.14 4.07
N ASP A 135 11.87 -2.98 3.61
CA ASP A 135 10.82 -2.23 4.30
C ASP A 135 9.51 -3.02 4.32
N PRO A 136 8.64 -2.82 5.34
CA PRO A 136 7.38 -3.53 5.45
C PRO A 136 6.36 -3.04 4.42
N ILE A 137 5.45 -3.94 4.03
CA ILE A 137 4.32 -3.64 3.14
C ILE A 137 3.45 -2.49 3.65
N SER A 138 3.28 -2.37 4.97
CA SER A 138 2.57 -1.28 5.63
C SER A 138 3.09 0.10 5.25
N HIS A 139 4.42 0.27 5.09
CA HIS A 139 5.01 1.55 4.68
C HIS A 139 4.60 1.93 3.26
N ALA A 140 4.59 0.96 2.33
CA ALA A 140 4.14 1.21 0.96
C ALA A 140 2.65 1.60 0.93
N LEU A 141 1.79 0.89 1.68
CA LEU A 141 0.37 1.24 1.79
C LEU A 141 0.16 2.63 2.39
N HIS A 142 0.92 2.98 3.43
CA HIS A 142 0.87 4.30 4.03
C HIS A 142 1.19 5.40 3.00
N LEU A 143 2.32 5.27 2.29
CA LEU A 143 2.69 6.22 1.23
C LEU A 143 1.63 6.33 0.13
N MET A 144 1.11 5.19 -0.33
CA MET A 144 0.06 5.16 -1.36
C MET A 144 -1.24 5.84 -0.89
N SER A 145 -1.63 5.64 0.37
CA SER A 145 -2.82 6.23 0.96
C SER A 145 -2.69 7.74 1.15
N VAL A 146 -1.58 8.18 1.75
CA VAL A 146 -1.34 9.60 2.09
C VAL A 146 -1.14 10.45 0.84
N HIS A 147 -0.39 9.95 -0.15
CA HIS A 147 -0.02 10.73 -1.33
C HIS A 147 -0.88 10.41 -2.57
N GLY A 148 -1.74 9.40 -2.49
CA GLY A 148 -2.71 9.08 -3.54
C GLY A 148 -2.10 8.46 -4.81
N PHE A 149 -0.86 7.99 -4.78
CA PHE A 149 -0.25 7.21 -5.88
C PHE A 149 -0.35 5.71 -5.60
N ARG A 150 -0.05 4.88 -6.62
CA ARG A 150 -0.21 3.41 -6.54
C ARG A 150 1.07 2.63 -6.84
N HIS A 151 2.17 3.31 -7.08
CA HIS A 151 3.47 2.72 -7.40
C HIS A 151 4.51 3.36 -6.50
N VAL A 152 5.37 2.54 -5.89
CA VAL A 152 6.51 2.97 -5.08
C VAL A 152 7.77 2.32 -5.66
N PRO A 153 8.76 3.11 -6.11
CA PRO A 153 10.07 2.60 -6.48
C PRO A 153 10.79 2.01 -5.26
N LEU A 154 11.48 0.90 -5.49
CA LEU A 154 12.43 0.33 -4.55
C LEU A 154 13.85 0.69 -4.97
N VAL A 155 14.67 1.14 -4.03
CA VAL A 155 16.08 1.52 -4.29
C VAL A 155 17.05 0.79 -3.37
N ASP A 156 18.31 0.70 -3.79
CA ASP A 156 19.44 0.28 -2.96
C ASP A 156 20.04 1.45 -2.16
N ASP A 157 21.16 1.21 -1.47
CA ASP A 157 21.88 2.24 -0.69
C ASP A 157 22.45 3.37 -1.56
N ASP A 158 22.70 3.11 -2.84
CA ASP A 158 23.22 4.06 -3.83
C ASP A 158 22.08 4.78 -4.59
N THR A 159 20.84 4.65 -4.14
CA THR A 159 19.62 5.20 -4.77
C THR A 159 19.31 4.65 -6.16
N ARG A 160 19.93 3.52 -6.53
CA ARG A 160 19.66 2.88 -7.82
C ARG A 160 18.36 2.10 -7.75
N PRO A 161 17.49 2.17 -8.77
CA PRO A 161 16.27 1.39 -8.79
C PRO A 161 16.52 -0.12 -8.83
N VAL A 162 15.95 -0.85 -7.89
CA VAL A 162 16.02 -2.32 -7.80
C VAL A 162 14.67 -3.01 -7.97
N GLY A 163 13.58 -2.23 -8.02
CA GLY A 163 12.24 -2.77 -8.22
C GLY A 163 11.15 -1.71 -8.17
N VAL A 164 9.91 -2.13 -8.42
CA VAL A 164 8.71 -1.33 -8.18
C VAL A 164 7.68 -2.20 -7.49
N VAL A 165 7.01 -1.65 -6.48
CA VAL A 165 5.82 -2.24 -5.86
C VAL A 165 4.60 -1.44 -6.25
N SER A 166 3.56 -2.14 -6.71
CA SER A 166 2.25 -1.55 -6.96
C SER A 166 1.22 -1.98 -5.93
N LEU A 167 0.15 -1.19 -5.78
CA LEU A 167 -1.03 -1.59 -4.99
C LEU A 167 -1.57 -2.95 -5.44
N ARG A 168 -1.50 -3.27 -6.74
CA ARG A 168 -1.92 -4.55 -7.30
C ARG A 168 -1.08 -5.71 -6.76
N ASP A 169 0.22 -5.52 -6.55
CA ASP A 169 1.10 -6.56 -6.01
C ASP A 169 0.75 -6.87 -4.56
N ILE A 170 0.42 -5.83 -3.77
CA ILE A 170 -0.02 -5.97 -2.39
C ILE A 170 -1.37 -6.69 -2.31
N ILE A 171 -2.36 -6.30 -3.12
CA ILE A 171 -3.66 -6.99 -3.20
C ILE A 171 -3.47 -8.46 -3.56
N ARG A 172 -2.65 -8.76 -4.58
CA ARG A 172 -2.36 -10.15 -4.99
C ARG A 172 -1.74 -10.97 -3.86
N PHE A 173 -0.85 -10.36 -3.08
CA PHE A 173 -0.22 -11.01 -1.94
C PHE A 173 -1.21 -11.29 -0.80
N MET A 174 -2.05 -10.31 -0.46
CA MET A 174 -3.08 -10.47 0.58
C MET A 174 -4.11 -11.54 0.19
N SER A 175 -4.59 -11.55 -1.06
CA SER A 175 -5.55 -12.57 -1.51
C SER A 175 -5.02 -14.00 -1.46
N LYS A 176 -3.70 -14.20 -1.55
CA LYS A 176 -3.07 -15.52 -1.37
C LYS A 176 -2.91 -15.91 0.09
N SER A 177 -2.89 -14.92 0.99
CA SER A 177 -2.69 -15.12 2.43
C SER A 177 -4.00 -15.43 3.16
N VAL A 178 -5.14 -15.06 2.58
CA VAL A 178 -6.50 -15.31 3.14
C VAL A 178 -7.08 -16.66 2.68
N GLY A 179 -6.47 -17.31 1.68
CA GLY A 179 -6.95 -18.57 1.10
C GLY A 179 -6.37 -19.84 1.72
N THR A 180 -6.54 -20.04 3.02
CA THR A 180 -6.37 -21.36 3.68
C THR A 180 -7.43 -21.52 4.78
N ALA A 181 -8.57 -22.09 4.40
CA ALA A 181 -9.55 -22.74 5.26
C ALA A 181 -10.27 -23.82 4.44
#